data_AF-A0A9P0GXC0-F1
#
_entry.id   AF-A0A9P0GXC0-F1
#
_cell.length_a   1.000
_cell.length_b   1.000
_cell.length_c   1.000
_cell.angle_alpha   90.00
_cell.angle_beta   90.00
_cell.angle_gamma   90.00
#
_symmetry.space_group_name_H-M   'P 1'
#
loop_
_entity.id
_entity.type
_entity.pdbx_description
1 polymer ?
#
loop_
_entity_poly.entity_id
_entity_poly.type
_entity_poly.pdbx_seq_one_letter_code
_entity_poly.pdbx_strand_id
1 'polypeptide(L)'
;MQMRVAMLFLIQMIVARVDKNLIRTNMSVSMNSNDMFSSSLSSLKTGNSSPRSVKIKLTNKVSPCLTVDIDLVSDIGMSRTCVHDIPVKVLPRLLWSEYNDPPSHNYNIIIELKNLKKVRSVVERLKKLCSYVELKPSNDGLLSVSGSTQTVTVNTIFKNVLLIEAAGDAESNVRVDAKKLYSLLCCEVLNPKKISCSFLESKLVHFILYCDLFMVHFYLTTIEE
;
A
#
# COMPACT_ATOMS: atom_id res chain seq x y z
N MET A 1 12.64 -12.93 13.05
CA MET A 1 11.34 -13.50 12.61
C MET A 1 10.58 -12.38 11.90
N GLN A 2 10.92 -12.06 10.65
CA GLN A 2 10.27 -11.00 9.88
C GLN A 2 9.03 -11.58 9.20
N MET A 3 7.87 -11.30 9.77
CA MET A 3 6.58 -11.56 9.13
C MET A 3 6.29 -10.35 8.23
N ARG A 4 6.71 -10.42 6.96
CA ARG A 4 6.37 -9.39 5.96
C ARG A 4 4.98 -9.70 5.42
N VAL A 5 3.95 -9.26 6.15
CA VAL A 5 2.58 -9.19 5.62
C VAL A 5 2.27 -7.71 5.47
N ALA A 6 2.73 -7.13 4.34
CA ALA A 6 2.35 -5.79 3.96
C ALA A 6 0.92 -5.86 3.43
N MET A 7 -0.02 -5.50 4.30
CA MET A 7 -1.41 -5.28 3.92
C MET A 7 -1.46 -3.98 3.09
N LEU A 8 -2.20 -4.04 1.98
CA LEU A 8 -2.49 -2.99 0.98
C LEU A 8 -1.55 -2.91 -0.25
N PHE A 9 -2.12 -3.34 -1.39
CA PHE A 9 -1.75 -3.07 -2.78
C PHE A 9 -0.37 -3.54 -3.27
N LEU A 10 -0.11 -4.82 -3.16
CA LEU A 10 0.08 -5.73 -4.29
C LEU A 10 0.07 -7.12 -3.64
N ILE A 11 -0.53 -8.10 -4.32
CA ILE A 11 -0.50 -9.49 -3.88
C ILE A 11 0.98 -9.91 -3.83
N GLN A 12 1.60 -9.91 -2.66
CA GLN A 12 2.98 -10.34 -2.52
C GLN A 12 3.20 -11.06 -1.18
N MET A 13 3.34 -12.39 -1.31
CA MET A 13 3.84 -13.37 -0.33
C MET A 13 3.21 -13.41 1.07
N ILE A 14 2.33 -14.40 1.28
CA ILE A 14 2.16 -15.02 2.61
C ILE A 14 3.14 -16.19 2.68
N VAL A 15 4.22 -16.03 3.44
CA VAL A 15 5.16 -17.13 3.72
C VAL A 15 4.52 -18.07 4.73
N ALA A 16 3.97 -19.19 4.27
CA ALA A 16 3.47 -20.25 5.14
C ALA A 16 4.62 -21.20 5.55
N ARG A 17 4.82 -21.37 6.85
CA ARG A 17 5.76 -22.34 7.45
C ARG A 17 4.99 -23.65 7.71
N VAL A 18 5.44 -24.76 7.14
CA VAL A 18 5.02 -26.11 7.55
C VAL A 18 6.23 -26.80 8.16
N ASP A 19 6.06 -27.31 9.38
CA ASP A 19 7.16 -27.69 10.29
C ASP A 19 7.81 -29.06 10.00
N LYS A 20 9.03 -29.17 10.55
CA LYS A 20 9.91 -30.33 10.82
C LYS A 20 10.92 -30.82 9.79
N ASN A 21 10.98 -30.28 8.57
CA ASN A 21 12.20 -30.34 7.77
C ASN A 21 12.36 -29.02 7.00
N LEU A 22 13.54 -28.42 7.13
CA LEU A 22 13.91 -27.08 6.73
C LEU A 22 13.79 -26.87 5.21
N ILE A 23 12.58 -26.68 4.69
CA ILE A 23 12.37 -26.23 3.32
C ILE A 23 11.56 -24.93 3.41
N ARG A 24 12.24 -23.81 3.15
CA ARG A 24 11.57 -22.54 2.83
C ARG A 24 10.85 -22.72 1.50
N THR A 25 9.65 -23.30 1.51
CA THR A 25 8.73 -23.18 0.40
C THR A 25 8.03 -21.84 0.54
N ASN A 26 8.58 -20.81 -0.12
CA ASN A 26 7.79 -19.63 -0.43
C ASN A 26 6.53 -20.13 -1.14
N MET A 27 5.35 -19.62 -0.81
CA MET A 27 4.14 -19.96 -1.55
C MET A 27 3.49 -18.65 -1.96
N SER A 28 3.43 -18.43 -3.27
CA SER A 28 2.77 -17.26 -3.83
C SER A 28 1.31 -17.60 -4.10
N VAL A 29 0.44 -16.78 -3.52
CA VAL A 29 -0.99 -16.99 -3.49
C VAL A 29 -1.64 -15.74 -4.03
N SER A 30 -2.53 -15.89 -5.03
CA SER A 30 -3.30 -14.79 -5.60
C SER A 30 -4.76 -14.86 -5.14
N MET A 31 -5.33 -13.70 -4.86
CA MET A 31 -6.73 -13.54 -4.47
C MET A 31 -7.47 -12.75 -5.55
N ASN A 32 -8.63 -13.23 -5.97
CA ASN A 32 -9.37 -12.62 -7.08
C ASN A 32 -10.27 -11.44 -6.66
N SER A 33 -10.61 -11.32 -5.37
CA SER A 33 -11.55 -10.30 -4.88
C SER A 33 -11.05 -9.69 -3.57
N ASN A 34 -10.54 -8.46 -3.64
CA ASN A 34 -10.14 -7.67 -2.47
C ASN A 34 -11.31 -7.43 -1.50
N ASP A 35 -12.54 -7.39 -2.03
CA ASP A 35 -13.75 -7.15 -1.25
C ASP A 35 -13.98 -8.26 -0.23
N MET A 36 -13.84 -9.54 -0.60
CA MET A 36 -14.03 -10.66 0.32
C MET A 36 -13.05 -10.64 1.49
N PHE A 37 -11.77 -10.37 1.21
CA PHE A 37 -10.74 -10.25 2.26
C PHE A 37 -11.02 -9.05 3.17
N SER A 38 -11.41 -7.91 2.59
CA SER A 38 -11.77 -6.72 3.38
C SER A 38 -13.01 -6.94 4.25
N SER A 39 -14.02 -7.66 3.76
CA SER A 39 -15.21 -8.05 4.51
C SER A 39 -14.85 -9.00 5.64
N SER A 40 -14.00 -10.00 5.41
CA SER A 40 -13.51 -10.88 6.48
C SER A 40 -12.76 -10.13 7.58
N LEU A 41 -12.00 -9.09 7.22
CA LEU A 41 -11.29 -8.25 8.20
C LEU A 41 -12.18 -7.20 8.86
N SER A 42 -13.37 -6.90 8.32
CA SER A 42 -14.34 -6.01 8.96
C SER A 42 -14.80 -6.53 10.32
N SER A 43 -14.81 -7.85 10.50
CA SER A 43 -15.07 -8.53 11.78
C SER A 43 -14.14 -8.08 12.90
N LEU A 44 -12.91 -7.64 12.58
CA LEU A 44 -11.94 -7.09 13.54
C LEU A 44 -12.32 -5.70 14.06
N LYS A 45 -13.17 -4.97 13.33
CA LYS A 45 -13.62 -3.61 13.69
C LYS A 45 -14.95 -3.60 14.44
N THR A 46 -15.48 -4.76 14.82
CA THR A 46 -16.80 -4.87 15.46
C THR A 46 -16.78 -4.23 16.85
N GLY A 47 -17.51 -3.12 17.03
CA GLY A 47 -17.47 -2.26 18.23
C GLY A 47 -17.86 -2.89 19.57
N ASN A 48 -18.34 -4.14 19.59
CA ASN A 48 -18.74 -4.87 20.81
C ASN A 48 -17.81 -6.05 21.14
N SER A 49 -16.68 -6.21 20.42
CA SER A 49 -15.71 -7.27 20.71
C SER A 49 -14.32 -6.91 20.22
N SER A 50 -13.34 -6.97 21.10
CA SER A 50 -11.94 -6.76 20.74
C SER A 50 -11.29 -8.07 20.27
N PRO A 51 -10.50 -8.07 19.18
CA PRO A 51 -9.74 -9.23 18.78
C PRO A 51 -8.58 -9.47 19.75
N ARG A 52 -8.55 -10.65 20.36
CA ARG A 52 -7.46 -11.12 21.21
C ARG A 52 -6.32 -11.72 20.39
N SER A 53 -6.65 -12.46 19.34
CA SER A 53 -5.67 -13.13 18.49
C SER A 53 -6.19 -13.25 17.05
N VAL A 54 -5.28 -13.14 16.08
CA VAL A 54 -5.56 -13.39 14.66
C VAL A 54 -4.53 -14.39 14.15
N LYS A 55 -5.01 -15.47 13.55
CA LYS A 55 -4.18 -16.55 13.02
C LYS A 55 -4.55 -16.78 11.57
N ILE A 56 -3.59 -16.57 10.69
CA ILE A 56 -3.77 -16.72 9.25
C ILE A 56 -3.09 -18.02 8.84
N LYS A 57 -3.84 -18.93 8.20
CA LYS A 57 -3.36 -20.23 7.75
C LYS A 57 -3.72 -20.43 6.28
N LEU A 58 -2.86 -21.14 5.57
CA LEU A 58 -3.25 -21.73 4.30
C LEU A 58 -3.83 -23.13 4.55
N THR A 59 -5.07 -23.35 4.13
CA THR A 59 -5.75 -24.65 4.26
C THR A 59 -6.15 -25.14 2.88
N ASN A 60 -6.27 -26.46 2.73
CA ASN A 60 -6.81 -27.07 1.53
C ASN A 60 -8.08 -27.81 1.92
N LYS A 61 -9.23 -27.12 1.79
CA LYS A 61 -10.55 -27.68 2.09
C LYS A 61 -11.14 -28.28 0.80
N VAL A 62 -12.20 -27.68 0.26
CA VAL A 62 -12.72 -27.99 -1.09
C VAL A 62 -11.82 -27.36 -2.17
N SER A 63 -11.21 -26.23 -1.84
CA SER A 63 -10.21 -25.52 -2.63
C SER A 63 -9.11 -24.99 -1.69
N PRO A 64 -7.92 -24.62 -2.21
CA PRO A 64 -6.95 -23.86 -1.44
C PRO A 64 -7.59 -22.56 -0.93
N CYS A 65 -7.54 -22.35 0.37
CA CYS A 65 -8.12 -21.20 1.05
C CYS A 65 -7.13 -20.58 2.02
N LEU A 66 -7.15 -19.25 2.11
CA LEU A 66 -6.58 -18.53 3.21
C LEU A 66 -7.61 -18.48 4.34
N THR A 67 -7.40 -19.28 5.37
CA THR A 67 -8.24 -19.32 6.56
C THR A 67 -7.75 -18.29 7.57
N VAL A 68 -8.60 -17.33 7.92
CA VAL A 68 -8.35 -16.34 8.97
C VAL A 68 -9.17 -16.72 10.19
N ASP A 69 -8.50 -17.23 11.23
CA ASP A 69 -9.08 -17.52 12.53
C ASP A 69 -8.90 -16.29 13.43
N ILE A 70 -10.00 -15.73 13.92
CA ILE A 70 -10.02 -14.55 14.79
C ILE A 70 -10.62 -14.94 16.13
N ASP A 71 -9.84 -14.85 17.19
CA ASP A 71 -10.35 -14.98 18.55
C ASP A 71 -10.80 -13.61 19.05
N LEU A 72 -12.10 -13.44 19.26
CA LEU A 72 -12.71 -12.21 19.74
C LEU A 72 -13.12 -12.39 21.20
N VAL A 73 -12.95 -11.35 22.02
CA VAL A 73 -13.44 -11.30 23.39
C VAL A 73 -14.45 -10.15 23.49
N SER A 74 -15.62 -10.46 24.01
CA SER A 74 -16.66 -9.47 24.32
C SER A 74 -16.37 -8.77 25.65
N ASP A 75 -16.97 -7.61 25.85
CA ASP A 75 -16.77 -6.80 27.07
C ASP A 75 -17.29 -7.50 28.35
N ILE A 76 -18.20 -8.46 28.19
CA ILE A 76 -18.71 -9.35 29.25
C ILE A 76 -17.85 -10.61 29.46
N GLY A 77 -16.65 -10.65 28.87
CA GLY A 77 -15.66 -11.72 29.10
C GLY A 77 -15.90 -13.01 28.32
N MET A 78 -16.95 -13.09 27.50
CA MET A 78 -17.18 -14.25 26.63
C MET A 78 -16.25 -14.21 25.42
N SER A 79 -15.56 -15.32 25.14
CA SER A 79 -14.76 -15.49 23.93
C SER A 79 -15.56 -16.16 22.82
N ARG A 80 -15.45 -15.63 21.60
CA ARG A 80 -15.99 -16.23 20.38
C ARG A 80 -14.89 -16.32 19.33
N THR A 81 -14.84 -17.43 18.59
CA THR A 81 -13.90 -17.58 17.47
C THR A 81 -14.66 -17.40 16.16
N CYS A 82 -14.12 -16.56 15.29
CA CYS A 82 -14.66 -16.27 13.97
C CYS A 82 -13.67 -16.80 12.93
N VAL A 83 -14.12 -17.73 12.09
CA VAL A 83 -13.28 -18.35 11.06
C VAL A 83 -13.77 -17.90 9.69
N HIS A 84 -12.86 -17.39 8.87
CA HIS A 84 -13.15 -16.96 7.51
C HIS A 84 -12.27 -17.71 6.53
N ASP A 85 -12.90 -18.49 5.64
CA ASP A 85 -12.20 -19.18 4.56
C ASP A 85 -12.30 -18.37 3.28
N ILE A 86 -11.15 -17.89 2.80
CA ILE A 86 -11.11 -17.05 1.61
C ILE A 86 -10.45 -17.87 0.49
N PRO A 87 -11.17 -18.20 -0.60
CA PRO A 87 -10.62 -19.02 -1.66
C PRO A 87 -9.45 -18.29 -2.33
N VAL A 88 -8.38 -19.02 -2.60
CA VAL A 88 -7.16 -18.46 -3.19
C VAL A 88 -6.64 -19.34 -4.32
N LYS A 89 -5.89 -18.74 -5.25
CA LYS A 89 -5.21 -19.46 -6.32
C LYS A 89 -3.74 -19.61 -5.97
N VAL A 90 -3.26 -20.85 -5.91
CA VAL A 90 -1.82 -21.13 -5.76
C VAL A 90 -1.14 -20.87 -7.10
N LEU A 91 -0.11 -20.02 -7.10
CA LEU A 91 0.63 -19.70 -8.32
C LEU A 91 1.68 -20.78 -8.62
N PRO A 92 1.71 -21.35 -9.84
CA PRO A 92 2.76 -22.26 -10.27
C PRO A 92 4.15 -21.64 -10.15
N ARG A 93 5.15 -22.44 -9.77
CA ARG A 93 6.55 -21.99 -9.59
C ARG A 93 7.14 -21.32 -10.83
N LEU A 94 6.73 -21.76 -12.01
CA LEU A 94 7.17 -21.21 -13.30
C LEU A 94 6.87 -19.71 -13.44
N LEU A 95 5.78 -19.24 -12.82
CA LEU A 95 5.38 -17.83 -12.90
C LEU A 95 6.03 -16.97 -11.81
N TRP A 96 6.72 -17.56 -10.83
CA TRP A 96 7.22 -16.79 -9.68
C TRP A 96 8.24 -15.72 -10.08
N SER A 97 8.99 -15.95 -11.17
CA SER A 97 9.93 -14.96 -11.70
C SER A 97 9.25 -13.68 -12.18
N GLU A 98 7.97 -13.74 -12.57
CA GLU A 98 7.17 -12.58 -12.99
C GLU A 98 6.71 -11.73 -11.80
N TYR A 99 6.71 -12.32 -10.59
CA TYR A 99 6.34 -11.65 -9.35
C TYR A 99 7.57 -11.34 -8.50
N ASN A 100 8.71 -11.02 -9.09
CA ASN A 100 9.83 -10.51 -8.28
C ASN A 100 9.55 -9.09 -7.82
N ASP A 101 10.15 -8.69 -6.69
CA ASP A 101 10.14 -7.29 -6.27
C ASP A 101 10.71 -6.43 -7.43
N PRO A 102 10.07 -5.30 -7.76
CA PRO A 102 10.55 -4.46 -8.85
C PRO A 102 11.99 -3.98 -8.56
N PRO A 103 12.83 -3.89 -9.60
CA PRO A 103 14.23 -3.51 -9.44
C PRO A 103 14.35 -2.12 -8.81
N SER A 104 15.42 -1.89 -8.06
CA SER A 104 15.76 -0.56 -7.55
C SER A 104 16.04 0.38 -8.73
N HIS A 105 15.27 1.46 -8.86
CA HIS A 105 15.49 2.46 -9.88
C HIS A 105 16.45 3.53 -9.37
N ASN A 106 17.23 4.15 -10.26
CA ASN A 106 18.00 5.36 -9.93
C ASN A 106 17.04 6.55 -9.96
N TYR A 107 16.52 6.95 -8.80
CA TYR A 107 15.59 8.06 -8.69
C TYR A 107 16.30 9.41 -8.89
N ASN A 108 15.65 10.33 -9.58
CA ASN A 108 16.17 11.68 -9.80
C ASN A 108 16.01 12.52 -8.54
N ILE A 109 14.84 12.43 -7.89
CA ILE A 109 14.53 13.23 -6.71
C ILE A 109 13.89 12.33 -5.67
N ILE A 110 14.41 12.38 -4.44
CA ILE A 110 13.87 11.70 -3.28
C ILE A 110 13.50 12.74 -2.23
N ILE A 111 12.22 12.77 -1.88
CA ILE A 111 11.69 13.66 -0.87
C ILE A 111 11.04 12.89 0.28
N GLU A 112 11.06 13.48 1.46
CA GLU A 112 10.37 12.98 2.64
C GLU A 112 9.16 13.85 2.98
N LEU A 113 8.00 13.20 3.11
CA LEU A 113 6.74 13.85 3.46
C LEU A 113 6.49 13.77 4.96
N LYS A 114 6.48 14.93 5.63
CA LYS A 114 6.20 15.01 7.08
C LYS A 114 4.74 14.78 7.45
N ASN A 115 3.79 15.05 6.55
CA ASN A 115 2.36 14.98 6.87
C ASN A 115 1.51 14.48 5.71
N LEU A 116 1.20 13.18 5.73
CA LEU A 116 0.34 12.53 4.74
C LEU A 116 -1.12 13.01 4.83
N LYS A 117 -1.61 13.37 6.02
CA LYS A 117 -3.02 13.76 6.24
C LYS A 117 -3.41 14.99 5.44
N LYS A 118 -2.52 15.99 5.43
CA LYS A 118 -2.72 17.25 4.68
C LYS A 118 -2.76 16.98 3.18
N VAL A 119 -1.79 16.21 2.67
CA VAL A 119 -1.74 15.82 1.26
C VAL A 119 -2.99 15.04 0.87
N ARG A 120 -3.41 14.07 1.71
CA ARG A 120 -4.63 13.28 1.52
C ARG A 120 -5.88 14.16 1.39
N SER A 121 -6.08 15.11 2.32
CA SER A 121 -7.26 15.98 2.31
C SER A 121 -7.34 16.85 1.03
N VAL A 122 -6.19 17.30 0.53
CA VAL A 122 -6.12 18.05 -0.73
C VAL A 122 -6.43 17.14 -1.92
N VAL A 123 -5.79 15.98 -2.00
CA VAL A 123 -6.02 15.01 -3.09
C VAL A 123 -7.46 14.49 -3.08
N GLU A 124 -8.12 14.40 -1.92
CA GLU A 124 -9.53 14.06 -1.80
C GLU A 124 -10.47 15.06 -2.48
N ARG A 125 -10.12 16.35 -2.45
CA ARG A 125 -10.86 17.40 -3.12
C ARG A 125 -10.52 17.39 -4.61
N LEU A 126 -9.24 17.24 -4.95
CA LEU A 126 -8.78 17.19 -6.34
C LEU A 126 -9.39 16.01 -7.11
N LYS A 127 -9.47 14.80 -6.54
CA LYS A 127 -10.07 13.64 -7.22
C LYS A 127 -11.55 13.82 -7.61
N LYS A 128 -12.25 14.77 -6.97
CA LYS A 128 -13.65 15.11 -7.32
C LYS A 128 -13.74 16.08 -8.50
N LEU A 129 -12.66 16.81 -8.76
CA LEU A 129 -12.57 17.85 -9.80
C LEU A 129 -11.89 17.31 -11.06
N CYS A 130 -10.79 16.56 -10.91
CA CYS A 130 -9.97 16.07 -12.00
C CYS A 130 -9.68 14.56 -11.87
N SER A 131 -9.51 13.89 -13.01
CA SER A 131 -9.11 12.48 -13.07
C SER A 131 -7.62 12.28 -12.78
N TYR A 132 -6.80 13.31 -13.03
CA TYR A 132 -5.34 13.27 -12.93
C TYR A 132 -4.82 14.40 -12.05
N VAL A 133 -3.73 14.12 -11.35
CA VAL A 133 -3.02 15.07 -10.47
C VAL A 133 -1.56 15.07 -10.88
N GLU A 134 -1.00 16.26 -11.05
CA GLU A 134 0.42 16.47 -11.32
C GLU A 134 1.17 16.73 -10.01
N LEU A 135 2.26 15.99 -9.82
CA LEU A 135 3.17 16.10 -8.69
C LEU A 135 4.49 16.68 -9.19
N LYS A 136 4.89 17.82 -8.63
CA LYS A 136 6.13 18.52 -8.96
C LYS A 136 6.95 18.72 -7.70
N PRO A 137 8.00 17.91 -7.48
CA PRO A 137 8.98 18.18 -6.44
C PRO A 137 9.88 19.34 -6.89
N SER A 138 10.24 20.20 -5.95
CA SER A 138 11.17 21.31 -6.16
C SER A 138 12.39 21.13 -5.26
N ASN A 139 13.56 21.54 -5.77
CA ASN A 139 14.85 21.47 -5.09
C ASN A 139 14.89 22.30 -3.79
N ASP A 140 13.96 23.24 -3.62
CA ASP A 140 13.82 24.07 -2.40
C ASP A 140 13.07 23.36 -1.25
N GLY A 141 12.83 22.06 -1.35
CA GLY A 141 12.08 21.31 -0.32
C GLY A 141 10.58 21.62 -0.35
N LEU A 142 10.05 21.85 -1.55
CA LEU A 142 8.63 22.09 -1.81
C LEU A 142 8.06 20.97 -2.68
N LEU A 143 6.81 20.59 -2.43
CA LEU A 143 6.05 19.71 -3.32
C LEU A 143 4.81 20.46 -3.81
N SER A 144 4.73 20.69 -5.12
CA SER A 144 3.53 21.22 -5.76
C SER A 144 2.63 20.07 -6.21
N VAL A 145 1.35 20.15 -5.85
CA VAL A 145 0.30 19.23 -6.26
C VAL A 145 -0.74 20.03 -7.02
N SER A 146 -0.78 19.83 -8.33
CA SER A 146 -1.68 20.54 -9.24
C SER A 146 -2.74 19.60 -9.82
N GLY A 147 -3.97 20.10 -9.92
CA GLY A 147 -5.06 19.46 -10.67
C GLY A 147 -5.63 20.45 -11.66
N SER A 148 -5.64 20.10 -12.94
CA SER A 148 -6.18 20.95 -14.00
C SER A 148 -7.43 20.33 -14.62
N THR A 149 -8.40 21.17 -14.92
CA THR A 149 -9.64 20.87 -15.64
C THR A 149 -9.84 21.93 -16.71
N GLN A 150 -10.81 21.74 -17.62
CA GLN A 150 -11.10 22.71 -18.68
C GLN A 150 -11.49 24.10 -18.16
N THR A 151 -11.95 24.22 -16.91
CA THR A 151 -12.47 25.47 -16.35
C THR A 151 -11.64 25.99 -15.17
N VAL A 152 -11.01 25.11 -14.39
CA VAL A 152 -10.29 25.50 -13.17
C VAL A 152 -8.97 24.74 -13.07
N THR A 153 -7.90 25.46 -12.74
CA THR A 153 -6.62 24.87 -12.33
C THR A 153 -6.38 25.17 -10.86
N VAL A 154 -6.24 24.12 -10.06
CA VAL A 154 -5.92 24.20 -8.63
C VAL A 154 -4.46 23.81 -8.47
N ASN A 155 -3.65 24.69 -7.88
CA ASN A 155 -2.28 24.36 -7.49
C ASN A 155 -2.11 24.50 -5.98
N THR A 156 -1.63 23.45 -5.33
CA THR A 156 -1.37 23.44 -3.88
C THR A 156 0.09 23.16 -3.62
N ILE A 157 0.75 24.08 -2.90
CA ILE A 157 2.17 23.96 -2.57
C ILE A 157 2.33 23.53 -1.12
N PHE A 158 2.97 22.39 -0.90
CA PHE A 158 3.31 21.88 0.42
C PHE A 158 4.72 22.35 0.80
N LYS A 159 4.75 23.24 1.80
CA LYS A 159 5.97 23.67 2.50
C LYS A 159 6.21 22.68 3.65
N ASN A 160 7.46 22.26 3.89
CA ASN A 160 7.92 21.22 4.86
C ASN A 160 8.15 19.81 4.28
N VAL A 161 8.69 19.74 3.08
CA VAL A 161 9.20 18.51 2.51
C VAL A 161 10.71 18.49 2.69
N LEU A 162 11.28 17.38 3.18
CA LEU A 162 12.75 17.27 3.28
C LEU A 162 13.28 16.67 1.98
N LEU A 163 14.19 17.38 1.32
CA LEU A 163 14.93 16.82 0.20
C LEU A 163 16.02 15.88 0.73
N ILE A 164 15.99 14.62 0.32
CA ILE A 164 17.01 13.63 0.70
C ILE A 164 18.11 13.62 -0.37
N GLU A 165 17.72 13.42 -1.62
CA GLU A 165 18.62 13.34 -2.77
C GLU A 165 17.98 14.04 -3.98
N ALA A 166 18.79 14.79 -4.72
CA ALA A 166 18.42 15.39 -6.01
C ALA A 166 19.58 15.24 -6.99
N ALA A 167 19.35 14.46 -8.05
CA ALA A 167 20.24 14.31 -9.19
C ALA A 167 19.83 15.30 -10.28
N GLY A 168 20.30 16.55 -10.14
CA GLY A 168 20.23 17.60 -11.17
C GLY A 168 18.94 18.43 -11.22
N ASP A 169 18.99 19.51 -12.02
CA ASP A 169 17.95 20.55 -12.22
C ASP A 169 16.73 20.07 -13.04
N ALA A 170 16.53 18.76 -13.15
CA ALA A 170 15.45 18.20 -13.95
C ALA A 170 14.12 18.35 -13.19
N GLU A 171 13.27 19.27 -13.68
CA GLU A 171 11.85 19.38 -13.36
C GLU A 171 11.17 18.01 -13.48
N SER A 172 11.13 17.23 -12.39
CA SER A 172 10.60 15.87 -12.38
C SER A 172 9.09 15.91 -12.17
N ASN A 173 8.36 16.43 -13.14
CA ASN A 173 6.91 16.51 -13.10
C ASN A 173 6.28 15.15 -13.45
N VAL A 174 5.48 14.59 -12.55
CA VAL A 174 4.79 13.32 -12.82
C VAL A 174 3.28 13.50 -12.72
N ARG A 175 2.53 13.02 -13.73
CA ARG A 175 1.07 13.01 -13.73
C ARG A 175 0.56 11.63 -13.34
N VAL A 176 -0.21 11.57 -12.26
CA VAL A 176 -0.76 10.30 -11.75
C VAL A 176 -2.29 10.35 -11.67
N ASP A 177 -2.92 9.18 -11.73
CA ASP A 177 -4.36 9.05 -11.50
C ASP A 177 -4.72 9.49 -10.08
N ALA A 178 -5.67 10.42 -9.97
CA ALA A 178 -6.10 11.01 -8.71
C ALA A 178 -6.71 9.98 -7.75
N LYS A 179 -7.43 8.98 -8.27
CA LYS A 179 -8.03 7.88 -7.48
C LYS A 179 -6.97 6.93 -6.97
N LYS A 180 -5.98 6.56 -7.80
CA LYS A 180 -4.85 5.70 -7.38
C LYS A 180 -4.02 6.39 -6.30
N LEU A 181 -3.69 7.67 -6.50
CA LEU A 181 -2.97 8.47 -5.51
C LEU A 181 -3.77 8.59 -4.21
N TYR A 182 -5.07 8.90 -4.28
CA TYR A 182 -5.92 8.96 -3.08
C TYR A 182 -5.97 7.63 -2.31
N SER A 183 -6.08 6.49 -3.03
CA SER A 183 -6.09 5.15 -2.41
C SER A 183 -4.81 4.85 -1.64
N LEU A 184 -3.66 5.26 -2.17
CA LEU A 184 -2.37 5.18 -1.48
C LEU A 184 -2.38 6.05 -0.22
N LEU A 185 -2.85 7.29 -0.32
CA LEU A 185 -2.90 8.23 0.80
C LEU A 185 -3.87 7.78 1.93
N CYS A 186 -4.86 6.94 1.62
CA CYS A 186 -5.73 6.30 2.61
C CYS A 186 -5.00 5.30 3.54
N CYS A 187 -3.76 4.92 3.22
CA CYS A 187 -2.92 4.07 4.07
C CYS A 187 -2.42 4.76 5.35
N GLU A 188 -2.92 5.97 5.65
CA GLU A 188 -2.72 6.68 6.92
C GLU A 188 -2.99 5.81 8.16
N VAL A 189 -3.93 4.85 8.07
CA VAL A 189 -4.25 3.89 9.15
C VAL A 189 -3.03 3.09 9.59
N LEU A 190 -2.02 2.93 8.71
CA LEU A 190 -0.77 2.24 9.03
C LEU A 190 0.17 3.06 9.95
N ASN A 191 -0.15 4.34 10.18
CA ASN A 191 0.64 5.29 10.96
C ASN A 191 2.16 5.21 10.65
N PRO A 192 2.58 5.44 9.39
CA PRO A 192 3.98 5.34 9.02
C PRO A 192 4.81 6.40 9.76
N LYS A 193 5.99 6.00 10.26
CA LYS A 193 6.95 6.90 10.93
C LYS A 193 7.63 7.85 9.94
N LYS A 194 7.89 7.34 8.74
CA LYS A 194 8.55 8.07 7.66
C LYS A 194 7.85 7.73 6.35
N ILE A 195 7.72 8.71 5.47
CA ILE A 195 7.20 8.52 4.12
C ILE A 195 8.21 9.12 3.16
N SER A 196 8.81 8.27 2.32
CA SER A 196 9.65 8.72 1.21
C SER A 196 8.83 8.70 -0.08
N CYS A 197 9.04 9.69 -0.93
CA CYS A 197 8.48 9.78 -2.26
C CYS A 197 9.64 10.03 -3.23
N SER A 198 9.84 9.10 -4.14
CA SER A 198 10.94 9.10 -5.09
C SER A 198 10.39 9.25 -6.50
N PHE A 199 11.00 10.11 -7.29
CA PHE A 199 10.55 10.45 -8.65
C PHE A 199 11.59 9.96 -9.65
N LEU A 200 11.11 9.40 -10.76
CA LEU A 200 11.93 8.91 -11.87
C LEU A 200 11.49 9.59 -13.17
N GLU A 201 12.34 10.49 -13.70
CA GLU A 201 12.29 11.15 -15.01
C GLU A 201 10.88 11.28 -15.63
N SER A 202 9.94 11.90 -14.90
CA SER A 202 8.55 12.10 -15.31
C SER A 202 7.73 10.81 -15.61
N LYS A 203 8.30 9.62 -15.43
CA LYS A 203 7.72 8.30 -15.75
C LYS A 203 7.06 7.61 -14.57
N LEU A 204 7.60 7.76 -13.37
CA LEU A 204 7.15 6.99 -12.21
C LEU A 204 7.35 7.75 -10.91
N VAL A 205 6.37 7.61 -10.02
CA VAL A 205 6.50 7.98 -8.60
C VAL A 205 6.49 6.72 -7.75
N HIS A 206 7.49 6.60 -6.89
CA HIS A 206 7.61 5.52 -5.92
C HIS A 206 7.44 6.06 -4.50
N PHE A 207 6.40 5.60 -3.80
CA PHE A 207 6.22 5.90 -2.38
C PHE A 207 6.67 4.74 -1.52
N ILE A 208 7.43 5.05 -0.47
CA ILE A 208 7.83 4.10 0.56
C ILE A 208 7.29 4.58 1.90
N LEU A 209 6.40 3.79 2.50
CA LEU A 209 5.88 4.01 3.84
C LEU A 209 6.68 3.13 4.79
N TYR A 210 7.41 3.76 5.71
CA TYR A 210 8.19 3.08 6.74
C TYR A 210 7.33 2.92 7.99
N CYS A 211 6.89 1.70 8.26
CA CYS A 211 6.24 1.31 9.50
C CYS A 211 7.24 0.60 10.42
N ASP A 212 6.86 0.34 11.67
CA ASP A 212 7.77 -0.22 12.68
C ASP A 212 8.34 -1.60 12.34
N LEU A 213 7.52 -2.44 11.71
CA LEU A 213 7.84 -3.84 11.47
C LEU A 213 7.95 -4.19 9.99
N PHE A 214 7.54 -3.27 9.10
CA PHE A 214 7.49 -3.49 7.67
C PHE A 214 7.57 -2.17 6.89
N MET A 215 7.85 -2.27 5.60
CA MET A 215 7.80 -1.15 4.67
C MET A 215 6.80 -1.47 3.57
N VAL A 216 6.06 -0.46 3.11
CA VAL A 216 5.12 -0.62 1.99
C VAL A 216 5.61 0.20 0.81
N HIS A 217 5.77 -0.46 -0.32
CA HIS A 217 6.25 0.13 -1.57
C HIS A 217 5.08 0.28 -2.53
N PHE A 218 4.83 1.51 -3.00
CA PHE A 218 3.80 1.80 -3.99
C PHE A 218 4.41 2.46 -5.22
N TYR A 219 4.18 1.84 -6.38
CA TYR A 219 4.66 2.36 -7.66
C TYR A 219 3.47 2.90 -8.44
N LEU A 220 3.52 4.20 -8.76
CA LEU A 220 2.54 4.87 -9.60
C LEU A 220 3.22 5.27 -10.91
N THR A 221 2.80 4.65 -12.00
CA THR A 221 3.25 5.05 -13.34
C THR A 221 2.58 6.36 -13.73
N THR A 222 3.33 7.17 -14.47
CA THR A 222 2.80 8.37 -15.12
C THR A 222 1.73 7.99 -16.13
N ILE A 223 0.82 8.92 -16.40
CA ILE A 223 -0.15 8.80 -17.48
C ILE A 223 0.22 9.87 -18.50
N GLU A 224 0.80 9.44 -19.62
CA GLU A 224 1.03 10.26 -20.81
C GLU A 224 -0.28 10.30 -21.64
N GLU A 225 -0.54 11.44 -22.30
CA GLU A 225 -1.67 11.63 -23.22
C GLU A 225 -1.54 10.77 -24.48
#